data_AF-A0A931DQB8-F1
#
_entry.id   AF-A0A931DQB8-F1
#
_cell.length_a   1.000
_cell.length_b   1.000
_cell.length_c   1.000
_cell.angle_alpha   90.00
_cell.angle_beta   90.00
_cell.angle_gamma   90.00
#
_symmetry.space_group_name_H-M   'P 1'
#
loop_
_entity.id
_entity.type
_entity.pdbx_description
1 polymer ?
#
loop_
_entity_poly.entity_id
_entity_poly.type
_entity_poly.pdbx_seq_one_letter_code
_entity_poly.pdbx_strand_id
1 'polypeptide(L)'
;MHFGRDLELERAGTAVRSLELGGHDDDHGRSRARVYLCRNGDVTLYCTDSGWAVRMQIGEMVTEWRRWTTVAAADVPRLAAETGETVDVLDAVRASVGTVDDDAAHKIEGRFSAWLRERDIPYTFRQFDEYD
;
A
#
# COMPACT_ATOMS: atom_id res chain seq x y z
N MET A 1 19.68 12.71 0.20
CA MET A 1 19.29 11.47 -0.53
C MET A 1 18.63 10.56 0.50
N HIS A 2 17.40 10.88 0.89
CA HIS A 2 16.64 10.09 1.86
C HIS A 2 16.02 8.91 1.13
N PHE A 3 16.68 7.77 1.22
CA PHE A 3 16.13 6.49 0.78
C PHE A 3 15.02 6.13 1.77
N GLY A 4 13.79 6.52 1.43
CA GLY A 4 12.59 6.20 2.17
C GLY A 4 12.43 4.69 2.36
N ARG A 5 11.63 4.35 3.36
CA ARG A 5 11.41 3.03 3.95
C ARG A 5 11.22 1.80 3.04
N ASP A 6 11.07 1.95 1.73
CA ASP A 6 11.17 0.82 0.79
C ASP A 6 12.46 0.04 1.03
N LEU A 7 13.58 0.76 1.23
CA LEU A 7 14.86 0.13 1.54
C LEU A 7 14.88 -0.49 2.96
N GLU A 8 14.09 0.00 3.92
CA GLU A 8 14.02 -0.58 5.28
C GLU A 8 13.13 -1.83 5.31
N LEU A 9 12.00 -1.87 4.61
CA LEU A 9 11.16 -3.06 4.51
C LEU A 9 11.81 -4.15 3.64
N GLU A 10 12.50 -3.76 2.56
CA GLU A 10 13.30 -4.66 1.73
C GLU A 10 14.61 -5.09 2.44
N ARG A 11 15.36 -4.20 3.12
CA ARG A 11 16.61 -4.56 3.85
C ARG A 11 16.37 -5.23 5.20
N ALA A 12 15.26 -4.98 5.91
CA ALA A 12 14.92 -5.72 7.12
C ALA A 12 14.61 -7.20 6.81
N GLY A 13 14.54 -7.59 5.52
CA GLY A 13 14.24 -8.94 5.12
C GLY A 13 12.82 -9.34 5.52
N THR A 14 11.92 -8.38 5.70
CA THR A 14 10.58 -8.64 6.20
C THR A 14 9.65 -9.07 5.06
N ALA A 15 9.83 -8.59 3.83
CA ALA A 15 9.06 -9.05 2.67
C ALA A 15 9.68 -10.29 2.01
N VAL A 16 8.84 -11.26 1.64
CA VAL A 16 9.22 -12.42 0.80
C VAL A 16 8.81 -12.21 -0.65
N ARG A 17 7.65 -11.57 -0.86
CA ARG A 17 7.09 -11.28 -2.18
C ARG A 17 6.41 -9.92 -2.16
N SER A 18 6.35 -9.27 -3.32
CA SER A 18 5.69 -7.98 -3.48
C SER A 18 5.03 -7.87 -4.85
N LEU A 19 3.97 -7.08 -4.94
CA LEU A 19 3.30 -6.75 -6.19
C LEU A 19 2.95 -5.26 -6.21
N GLU A 20 3.26 -4.60 -7.33
CA GLU A 20 2.90 -3.21 -7.54
C GLU A 20 1.44 -3.09 -7.99
N LEU A 21 0.69 -2.22 -7.30
CA LEU A 21 -0.73 -2.01 -7.57
C LEU A 21 -0.97 -0.78 -8.46
N GLY A 22 -0.05 0.17 -8.44
CA GLY A 22 -0.14 1.37 -9.27
C GLY A 22 0.72 2.49 -8.72
N GLY A 23 0.72 3.59 -9.46
CA GLY A 23 1.48 4.77 -9.13
C GLY A 23 1.48 5.76 -10.28
N HIS A 24 2.03 6.92 -9.99
CA HIS A 24 2.23 8.01 -10.91
C HIS A 24 3.62 8.62 -10.70
N ASP A 25 4.25 9.09 -11.75
CA ASP A 25 5.56 9.73 -11.71
C ASP A 25 5.60 10.81 -12.81
N ASP A 26 5.40 12.07 -12.43
CA ASP A 26 5.48 13.22 -13.33
C ASP A 26 6.28 14.38 -12.72
N ASP A 27 6.39 15.47 -13.48
CA ASP A 27 7.08 16.69 -13.05
C ASP A 27 6.45 17.36 -11.82
N HIS A 28 5.23 16.94 -11.44
CA HIS A 28 4.50 17.48 -10.30
C HIS A 28 4.61 16.60 -9.06
N GLY A 29 4.94 15.33 -9.17
CA GLY A 29 5.17 14.48 -8.02
C GLY A 29 5.18 12.99 -8.35
N ARG A 30 5.40 12.20 -7.31
CA ARG A 30 5.41 10.74 -7.42
C ARG A 30 4.46 10.13 -6.42
N SER A 31 3.68 9.17 -6.88
CA SER A 31 2.82 8.33 -6.09
C SER A 31 3.10 6.85 -6.38
N ARG A 32 3.15 5.99 -5.37
CA ARG A 32 3.35 4.55 -5.54
C ARG A 32 2.56 3.76 -4.51
N ALA A 33 1.95 2.67 -4.93
CA ALA A 33 1.29 1.71 -4.07
C ALA A 33 1.79 0.30 -4.38
N ARG A 34 2.28 -0.38 -3.34
CA ARG A 34 2.80 -1.74 -3.43
C ARG A 34 2.29 -2.57 -2.27
N VAL A 35 1.88 -3.79 -2.56
CA VAL A 35 1.50 -4.78 -1.56
C VAL A 35 2.65 -5.75 -1.33
N TYR A 36 2.92 -6.06 -0.08
CA TYR A 36 3.97 -6.97 0.37
C TYR A 36 3.36 -8.15 1.11
N LEU A 37 3.85 -9.36 0.82
CA LEU A 37 3.69 -10.54 1.66
C LEU A 37 4.96 -10.70 2.50
N CYS A 38 4.82 -10.59 3.81
CA CYS A 38 5.91 -10.60 4.76
C CYS A 38 6.29 -12.03 5.21
N ARG A 39 7.51 -12.22 5.72
CA ARG A 39 8.05 -13.49 6.24
C ARG A 39 7.26 -14.03 7.42
N ASN A 40 6.72 -13.12 8.23
CA ASN A 40 5.83 -13.47 9.33
C ASN A 40 4.40 -13.83 8.86
N GLY A 41 4.12 -13.74 7.55
CA GLY A 41 2.84 -14.03 6.94
C GLY A 41 1.90 -12.82 6.84
N ASP A 42 2.29 -11.65 7.35
CA ASP A 42 1.46 -10.44 7.25
C ASP A 42 1.38 -9.95 5.80
N VAL A 43 0.28 -9.26 5.49
CA VAL A 43 0.12 -8.53 4.22
C VAL A 43 0.10 -7.04 4.52
N THR A 44 1.02 -6.29 3.91
CA THR A 44 1.14 -4.85 4.09
C THR A 44 0.97 -4.14 2.76
N LEU A 45 -0.04 -3.29 2.65
CA LEU A 45 -0.11 -2.25 1.63
C LEU A 45 0.77 -1.08 2.08
N TYR A 46 1.69 -0.69 1.22
CA TYR A 46 2.52 0.50 1.38
C TYR A 46 2.18 1.51 0.30
N CYS A 47 1.96 2.75 0.73
CA CYS A 47 1.66 3.87 -0.16
C CYS A 47 2.63 5.02 0.11
N THR A 48 3.18 5.59 -0.96
CA THR A 48 3.98 6.81 -0.92
C THR A 48 3.37 7.85 -1.83
N ASP A 49 3.25 9.07 -1.36
CA ASP A 49 2.87 10.24 -2.17
C ASP A 49 3.92 11.33 -1.91
N SER A 50 4.37 12.03 -2.95
CA SER A 50 5.35 13.12 -2.85
C SER A 50 5.00 14.23 -3.84
N GLY A 51 5.42 15.46 -3.54
CA GLY A 51 5.16 16.62 -4.41
C GLY A 51 3.69 17.09 -4.41
N TRP A 52 3.16 17.41 -5.58
CA TRP A 52 1.85 18.03 -5.79
C TRP A 52 0.67 17.17 -5.33
N ALA A 53 0.81 15.83 -5.40
CA ALA A 53 -0.21 14.89 -4.92
C ALA A 53 -0.54 15.11 -3.44
N VAL A 54 0.49 15.42 -2.65
CA VAL A 54 0.40 15.73 -1.22
C VAL A 54 -0.19 17.12 -1.01
N ARG A 55 0.28 18.11 -1.78
CA ARG A 55 -0.21 19.50 -1.74
C ARG A 55 -1.72 19.61 -1.95
N MET A 56 -2.29 18.83 -2.85
CA MET A 56 -3.73 18.86 -3.14
C MET A 56 -4.60 18.30 -2.01
N GLN A 57 -4.03 17.49 -1.10
CA GLN A 57 -4.81 16.75 -0.10
C GLN A 57 -4.75 17.35 1.32
N ILE A 58 -3.63 17.98 1.71
CA ILE A 58 -3.45 18.61 3.03
C ILE A 58 -3.23 20.12 3.00
N GLY A 59 -2.98 20.70 1.82
CA GLY A 59 -2.66 22.13 1.73
C GLY A 59 -1.28 22.53 2.28
N GLU A 60 -0.44 21.56 2.67
CA GLU A 60 0.94 21.79 3.12
C GLU A 60 1.95 21.24 2.10
N MET A 61 3.11 21.89 1.97
CA MET A 61 4.27 21.35 1.27
C MET A 61 4.90 20.28 2.15
N VAL A 62 4.38 19.06 2.08
CA VAL A 62 5.06 17.89 2.64
C VAL A 62 5.85 17.22 1.52
N THR A 63 7.13 16.96 1.80
CA THR A 63 8.10 16.42 0.85
C THR A 63 7.74 14.99 0.49
N GLU A 64 7.28 14.21 1.47
CA GLU A 64 6.77 12.86 1.25
C GLU A 64 5.78 12.42 2.35
N TRP A 65 4.75 11.72 1.93
CA TRP A 65 3.77 11.02 2.74
C TRP A 65 3.92 9.53 2.55
N ARG A 66 4.01 8.81 3.67
CA ARG A 66 4.14 7.36 3.68
C ARG A 66 3.06 6.75 4.56
N ARG A 67 2.34 5.75 4.04
CA ARG A 67 1.27 5.04 4.75
C ARG A 67 1.43 3.54 4.65
N TRP A 68 1.09 2.85 5.73
CA TRP A 68 1.06 1.40 5.82
C TRP A 68 -0.30 0.94 6.33
N THR A 69 -0.91 0.01 5.62
CA THR A 69 -2.10 -0.72 6.05
C THR A 69 -1.73 -2.20 6.12
N THR A 70 -1.69 -2.77 7.33
CA THR A 70 -1.21 -4.14 7.56
C THR A 70 -2.30 -5.04 8.11
N VAL A 71 -2.50 -6.17 7.44
CA VAL A 71 -3.35 -7.28 7.86
C VAL A 71 -2.46 -8.35 8.48
N ALA A 72 -2.81 -8.80 9.69
CA ALA A 72 -2.06 -9.82 10.39
C ALA A 72 -2.17 -11.19 9.70
N ALA A 73 -1.12 -12.01 9.77
CA ALA A 73 -1.06 -13.34 9.16
C ALA A 73 -2.27 -14.24 9.48
N ALA A 74 -2.85 -14.10 10.68
CA ALA A 74 -4.03 -14.86 11.09
C ALA A 74 -5.28 -14.56 10.23
N ASP A 75 -5.38 -13.35 9.69
CA ASP A 75 -6.51 -12.88 8.89
C ASP A 75 -6.24 -12.95 7.38
N VAL A 76 -4.99 -13.17 6.97
CA VAL A 76 -4.58 -13.26 5.55
C VAL A 76 -5.36 -14.32 4.76
N PRO A 77 -5.71 -15.52 5.28
CA PRO A 77 -6.55 -16.46 4.55
C PRO A 77 -7.92 -15.89 4.13
N ARG A 78 -8.45 -14.92 4.89
CA ARG A 78 -9.73 -14.25 4.57
C ARG A 78 -9.60 -13.33 3.34
N LEU A 79 -8.39 -12.91 2.98
CA LEU A 79 -8.12 -12.12 1.77
C LEU A 79 -8.23 -12.96 0.49
N ALA A 80 -7.92 -14.26 0.56
CA ALA A 80 -7.90 -15.17 -0.60
C ALA A 80 -9.16 -16.04 -0.74
N ALA A 81 -10.07 -16.03 0.24
CA ALA A 81 -11.19 -16.97 0.32
C ALA A 81 -12.26 -16.81 -0.79
N GLU A 82 -12.34 -15.65 -1.45
CA GLU A 82 -13.41 -15.36 -2.43
C GLU A 82 -13.08 -15.79 -3.87
N THR A 83 -11.82 -16.07 -4.21
CA THR A 83 -11.43 -16.28 -5.60
C THR A 83 -11.77 -17.68 -6.15
N GLY A 84 -12.25 -18.61 -5.32
CA GLY A 84 -12.72 -19.94 -5.74
C GLY A 84 -11.64 -20.91 -6.27
N GLU A 85 -10.51 -20.38 -6.73
CA GLU A 85 -9.25 -21.06 -7.00
C GLU A 85 -8.21 -20.68 -5.93
N THR A 86 -7.14 -21.49 -5.83
CA THR A 86 -5.94 -21.21 -5.03
C THR A 86 -5.21 -19.98 -5.59
N VAL A 87 -5.84 -18.81 -5.53
CA VAL A 87 -5.27 -17.57 -6.02
C VAL A 87 -4.29 -17.05 -4.99
N ASP A 88 -3.16 -16.60 -5.49
CA ASP A 88 -2.15 -15.97 -4.67
C ASP A 88 -2.72 -14.75 -3.94
N VAL A 89 -2.39 -14.58 -2.66
CA VAL A 89 -2.94 -13.48 -1.85
C VAL A 89 -2.69 -12.10 -2.47
N LEU A 90 -1.52 -11.90 -3.11
CA LEU A 90 -1.20 -10.62 -3.74
C LEU A 90 -2.07 -10.36 -4.97
N ASP A 91 -2.41 -11.40 -5.73
CA ASP A 91 -3.34 -11.29 -6.87
C ASP A 91 -4.78 -11.08 -6.41
N ALA A 92 -5.20 -11.70 -5.29
CA ALA A 92 -6.51 -11.45 -4.69
C ALA A 92 -6.65 -9.98 -4.24
N VAL A 93 -5.61 -9.42 -3.60
CA VAL A 93 -5.54 -8.00 -3.27
C VAL A 93 -5.59 -7.14 -4.53
N ARG A 94 -4.80 -7.48 -5.55
CA ARG A 94 -4.79 -6.75 -6.83
C ARG A 94 -6.17 -6.72 -7.50
N ALA A 95 -6.83 -7.86 -7.58
CA ALA A 95 -8.14 -8.00 -8.20
C ALA A 95 -9.20 -7.17 -7.46
N SER A 96 -9.13 -7.15 -6.13
CA SER A 96 -10.10 -6.45 -5.28
C SER A 96 -9.90 -4.94 -5.26
N VAL A 97 -8.65 -4.49 -5.18
CA VAL A 97 -8.30 -3.07 -5.13
C VAL A 97 -8.32 -2.45 -6.53
N GLY A 98 -8.08 -3.25 -7.57
CA GLY A 98 -7.94 -2.80 -8.94
C GLY A 98 -6.61 -2.07 -9.20
N THR A 99 -6.14 -2.14 -10.43
CA THR A 99 -4.98 -1.38 -10.91
C THR A 99 -5.47 -0.44 -12.01
N VAL A 100 -5.38 0.86 -11.79
CA VAL A 100 -5.68 1.89 -12.79
C VAL A 100 -4.39 2.66 -13.03
N ASP A 101 -4.05 2.87 -14.31
CA ASP A 101 -2.90 3.70 -14.67
C ASP A 101 -3.11 5.12 -14.12
N ASP A 102 -2.03 5.71 -13.60
CA ASP A 102 -2.05 7.07 -13.02
C ASP A 102 -2.98 7.22 -11.80
N ASP A 103 -3.21 6.12 -11.07
CA ASP A 103 -3.99 6.17 -9.84
C ASP A 103 -3.11 6.48 -8.64
N ALA A 104 -3.45 7.57 -7.96
CA ALA A 104 -2.71 8.01 -6.78
C ALA A 104 -2.85 6.97 -5.64
N ALA A 105 -1.75 6.73 -4.94
CA ALA A 105 -1.63 5.75 -3.87
C ALA A 105 -2.65 5.97 -2.75
N HIS A 106 -3.08 7.20 -2.48
CA HIS A 106 -4.19 7.46 -1.54
C HIS A 106 -5.53 6.89 -1.98
N LYS A 107 -5.83 6.85 -3.27
CA LYS A 107 -7.07 6.24 -3.78
C LYS A 107 -6.99 4.73 -3.67
N ILE A 108 -5.83 4.15 -3.99
CA ILE A 108 -5.55 2.72 -3.85
C ILE A 108 -5.69 2.29 -2.38
N GLU A 109 -5.10 3.05 -1.44
CA GLU A 109 -5.25 2.83 0.00
C GLU A 109 -6.71 2.95 0.45
N GLY A 110 -7.44 3.97 -0.03
CA GLY A 110 -8.86 4.13 0.27
C GLY A 110 -9.68 2.92 -0.16
N ARG A 111 -9.45 2.38 -1.37
CA ARG A 111 -10.12 1.16 -1.86
C ARG A 111 -9.74 -0.07 -1.05
N PHE A 112 -8.46 -0.24 -0.73
CA PHE A 112 -8.01 -1.36 0.09
C PHE A 112 -8.62 -1.33 1.50
N SER A 113 -8.58 -0.19 2.18
CA SER A 113 -9.16 0.00 3.51
C SER A 113 -10.69 -0.15 3.49
N ALA A 114 -11.39 0.25 2.43
CA ALA A 114 -12.82 -0.01 2.25
C ALA A 114 -13.11 -1.50 2.09
N TRP A 115 -12.36 -2.19 1.22
CA TRP A 115 -12.48 -3.63 0.98
C TRP A 115 -12.29 -4.46 2.25
N LEU A 116 -11.31 -4.11 3.11
CA LEU A 116 -11.08 -4.74 4.41
C LEU A 116 -12.24 -4.51 5.39
N ARG A 117 -12.78 -3.27 5.44
CA ARG A 117 -13.92 -2.93 6.31
C ARG A 117 -15.20 -3.66 5.93
N GLU A 118 -15.49 -3.76 4.64
CA GLU A 118 -16.65 -4.50 4.12
C GLU A 118 -16.63 -5.98 4.55
N ARG A 119 -15.44 -6.53 4.79
CA ARG A 119 -15.21 -7.93 5.14
C ARG A 119 -14.95 -8.17 6.62
N ASP A 120 -15.03 -7.13 7.43
CA ASP A 120 -14.70 -7.17 8.85
C ASP A 120 -13.32 -7.80 9.10
N ILE A 121 -12.34 -7.42 8.27
CA ILE A 121 -10.95 -7.85 8.39
C ILE A 121 -10.19 -6.78 9.19
N PRO A 122 -9.65 -7.12 10.37
CA PRO A 122 -8.90 -6.17 11.16
C PRO A 122 -7.59 -5.80 10.47
N TYR A 123 -7.19 -4.53 10.59
CA TYR A 123 -5.92 -4.04 10.08
C TYR A 123 -5.35 -2.96 11.00
N THR A 124 -4.05 -2.77 10.90
CA THR A 124 -3.34 -1.65 11.53
C THR A 124 -2.99 -0.60 10.49
N PHE A 125 -3.15 0.66 10.86
CA PHE A 125 -2.80 1.80 10.02
C PHE A 125 -1.65 2.59 10.66
N ARG A 126 -0.66 2.96 9.84
CA ARG A 126 0.45 3.83 10.24
C ARG A 126 0.68 4.87 9.16
N GLN A 127 0.95 6.10 9.58
CA GLN A 127 1.32 7.20 8.70
C GLN A 127 2.64 7.83 9.16
N PHE A 128 3.39 8.36 8.21
CA PHE A 128 4.58 9.18 8.44
C PHE A 128 4.62 10.29 7.42
N ASP A 129 4.87 11.52 7.90
CA ASP A 129 4.90 12.73 7.10
C ASP A 129 6.30 13.36 7.22
N GLU A 130 6.93 13.67 6.08
CA GLU A 130 8.27 14.26 6.00
C GLU A 130 8.18 15.74 5.60
N TYR A 131 8.48 16.63 6.54
CA TYR A 131 8.51 18.07 6.33
C TYR A 131 9.93 18.53 5.97
N ASP A 132 10.06 19.50 5.05
CA ASP A 132 11.32 20.19 4.74
C ASP A 132 11.71 21.19 5.84
#